data_AF-A0A2E3B337-F1
#
_entry.id   AF-A0A2E3B337-F1
#
_cell.length_a   1.000
_cell.length_b   1.000
_cell.length_c   1.000
_cell.angle_alpha   90.00
_cell.angle_beta   90.00
_cell.angle_gamma   90.00
#
_symmetry.space_group_name_H-M   'P 1'
#
loop_
_entity.id
_entity.type
_entity.pdbx_description
1 polymer ?
#
loop_
_entity_poly.entity_id
_entity_poly.type
_entity_poly.pdbx_seq_one_letter_code
_entity_poly.pdbx_strand_id
1 'polypeptide(L)'
;MKKQFVIIFFIIGLFSMSCSFSEQRWDLEVTGKVPSTAEECLVLGFNETCGKVWWLDTAQEKHYKTWSLTSACYKDARIGYDLPDDCR
;
A
#
# COMPACT_ATOMS: atom_id res chain seq x y z
N MET A 1 -42.94 10.99 49.54
CA MET A 1 -42.47 12.30 49.04
C MET A 1 -41.02 12.17 48.62
N LYS A 2 -40.69 12.80 47.48
CA LYS A 2 -39.39 12.81 46.78
C LYS A 2 -38.20 13.16 47.69
N LYS A 3 -37.04 12.58 47.41
CA LYS A 3 -35.83 13.32 46.98
C LYS A 3 -34.72 12.34 46.56
N GLN A 4 -34.45 12.36 45.25
CA GLN A 4 -33.30 11.75 44.60
C GLN A 4 -32.05 12.55 44.98
N PHE A 5 -30.96 11.87 45.34
CA PHE A 5 -29.62 12.44 45.25
C PHE A 5 -28.91 11.73 44.11
N VAL A 6 -28.97 12.34 42.93
CA VAL A 6 -28.22 11.93 41.75
C VAL A 6 -26.78 12.39 41.98
N ILE A 7 -25.90 11.46 42.35
CA ILE A 7 -24.45 11.72 42.35
C ILE A 7 -23.98 11.56 40.90
N ILE A 8 -23.87 12.71 40.23
CA ILE A 8 -23.24 12.87 38.92
C ILE A 8 -21.75 12.61 39.12
N PHE A 9 -21.31 11.37 38.92
CA PHE A 9 -19.88 11.09 38.73
C PHE A 9 -19.57 11.21 37.24
N PHE A 10 -19.16 12.42 36.89
CA PHE A 10 -18.61 12.85 35.63
C PHE A 10 -17.26 12.15 35.43
N ILE A 11 -17.27 10.85 35.13
CA ILE A 11 -16.07 10.18 34.61
C ILE A 11 -16.05 10.51 33.12
N ILE A 12 -15.46 11.68 32.85
CA ILE A 12 -14.84 11.99 31.57
C ILE A 12 -13.82 10.88 31.38
N GLY A 13 -14.27 9.81 30.73
CA GLY A 13 -13.38 8.86 30.10
C GLY A 13 -12.60 9.68 29.10
N LEU A 14 -11.37 10.03 29.50
CA LEU A 14 -10.27 10.31 28.61
C LEU A 14 -10.18 9.11 27.66
N PHE A 15 -11.02 9.14 26.62
CA PHE A 15 -10.82 8.42 25.37
C PHE A 15 -9.58 9.05 24.76
N SER A 16 -8.45 8.74 25.38
CA SER A 16 -7.12 8.98 24.91
C SER A 16 -6.97 8.08 23.69
N MET A 17 -7.42 8.64 22.56
CA MET A 17 -6.55 8.85 21.41
C MET A 17 -5.49 7.76 21.26
N SER A 18 -5.96 6.54 21.05
CA SER A 18 -5.18 5.54 20.34
C SER A 18 -5.69 5.53 18.92
N CYS A 19 -5.57 6.67 18.24
CA CYS A 19 -5.33 6.62 16.81
C CYS A 19 -3.99 5.91 16.68
N SER A 20 -4.01 4.58 16.67
CA SER A 20 -3.07 3.86 15.83
C SER A 20 -3.37 4.34 14.41
N PHE A 21 -2.81 5.49 14.06
CA PHE A 21 -2.02 5.57 12.85
C PHE A 21 -0.98 4.45 12.99
N SER A 22 -1.42 3.21 12.80
CA SER A 22 -0.75 2.37 11.84
C SER A 22 -0.64 3.31 10.65
N GLU A 23 0.50 4.00 10.52
CA GLU A 23 1.05 4.24 9.21
C GLU A 23 0.75 2.95 8.49
N GLN A 24 -0.24 2.97 7.60
CA GLN A 24 -0.59 1.83 6.81
C GLN A 24 0.64 1.71 5.91
N ARG A 25 1.66 1.08 6.47
CA ARG A 25 2.91 0.76 5.81
C ARG A 25 2.41 -0.25 4.83
N TRP A 26 2.10 0.25 3.64
CA TRP A 26 1.85 -0.59 2.51
C TRP A 26 3.16 -1.34 2.39
N ASP A 27 3.17 -2.58 2.88
CA ASP A 27 4.27 -3.53 2.73
C ASP A 27 4.33 -3.85 1.24
N LEU A 28 4.73 -2.86 0.43
CA LEU A 28 4.93 -2.95 -1.01
C LEU A 28 6.29 -3.58 -1.28
N GLU A 29 6.66 -4.55 -0.45
CA GLU A 29 7.85 -5.34 -0.68
C GLU A 29 7.63 -6.04 -2.01
N VAL A 30 8.50 -5.76 -2.97
CA VAL A 30 8.41 -6.37 -4.27
C VAL A 30 8.55 -7.87 -4.10
N THR A 31 7.53 -8.63 -4.48
CA THR A 31 7.54 -10.09 -4.44
C THR A 31 7.83 -10.70 -5.81
N GLY A 32 7.76 -9.89 -6.87
CA GLY A 32 8.31 -10.29 -8.14
C GLY A 32 8.30 -9.24 -9.23
N LYS A 33 9.02 -9.56 -10.30
CA LYS A 33 9.33 -8.69 -11.41
C LYS A 33 9.56 -9.52 -12.66
N VAL A 34 8.85 -9.20 -13.75
CA VAL A 34 8.97 -9.93 -15.02
C VAL A 34 8.85 -8.97 -16.20
N PRO A 35 9.68 -9.11 -17.25
CA PRO A 35 9.44 -8.45 -18.52
C PRO A 35 8.13 -8.96 -19.13
N SER A 36 7.34 -8.04 -19.69
CA SER A 36 6.11 -8.38 -20.42
C SER A 36 6.43 -8.67 -21.88
N THR A 37 5.49 -9.31 -22.60
CA THR A 37 5.63 -9.44 -24.06
C THR A 37 5.40 -8.11 -24.76
N ALA A 38 5.87 -7.97 -26.01
CA ALA A 38 5.66 -6.77 -26.79
C ALA A 38 4.16 -6.47 -26.99
N GLU A 39 3.34 -7.51 -27.19
CA GLU A 39 1.89 -7.40 -27.34
C GLU A 39 1.23 -6.89 -26.07
N GLU A 40 1.60 -7.43 -24.90
CA GLU A 40 1.08 -6.95 -23.62
C GLU A 40 1.42 -5.48 -23.37
N CYS A 41 2.63 -5.05 -23.73
CA CYS A 41 3.05 -3.67 -23.60
C CYS A 41 2.24 -2.72 -24.49
N LEU A 42 2.01 -3.12 -25.76
CA LEU A 42 1.19 -2.34 -26.69
C LEU A 42 -0.25 -2.21 -26.21
N VAL A 43 -0.84 -3.29 -25.69
CA VAL A 43 -2.21 -3.27 -25.12
C VAL A 43 -2.32 -2.30 -23.95
N LEU A 44 -1.25 -2.17 -23.16
CA LEU A 44 -1.16 -1.24 -22.03
C LEU A 44 -0.74 0.19 -22.43
N GLY A 45 -0.58 0.47 -23.73
CA GLY A 45 -0.24 1.80 -24.25
C GLY A 45 1.26 2.14 -24.19
N PHE A 46 2.13 1.16 -23.94
CA PHE A 46 3.57 1.35 -24.04
C PHE A 46 4.02 1.13 -25.49
N ASN A 47 4.64 2.14 -26.09
CA ASN A 47 5.28 2.05 -27.41
C ASN A 47 6.68 1.42 -27.36
N GLU A 48 7.10 0.95 -26.18
CA GLU A 48 8.41 0.36 -25.92
C GLU A 48 8.27 -0.90 -25.04
N THR A 49 9.40 -1.58 -24.78
CA THR A 49 9.42 -2.72 -23.87
C THR A 49 9.03 -2.31 -22.46
N CYS A 50 8.15 -3.08 -21.84
CA CYS A 50 7.62 -2.85 -20.50
C CYS A 50 7.73 -4.13 -19.65
N GLY A 51 7.50 -4.01 -18.35
CA GLY A 51 7.47 -5.13 -17.44
C GLY A 51 6.61 -4.87 -16.22
N LYS A 52 6.16 -5.96 -15.61
CA LYS A 52 5.30 -5.97 -14.42
C LYS A 52 6.17 -6.13 -13.18
N VAL A 53 5.94 -5.28 -12.18
CA VAL A 53 6.41 -5.50 -10.80
C VAL A 53 5.17 -5.72 -9.95
N TRP A 54 5.22 -6.69 -9.05
CA TRP A 54 4.12 -7.03 -8.16
C TRP A 54 4.59 -7.20 -6.72
N TRP A 55 3.65 -7.00 -5.81
CA TRP A 55 3.81 -7.16 -4.37
C TRP A 55 2.55 -7.84 -3.81
N LEU A 56 2.64 -8.30 -2.56
CA LEU A 56 1.50 -8.82 -1.81
C LEU A 56 1.11 -7.77 -0.78
N ASP A 57 -0.17 -7.50 -0.60
CA ASP A 57 -0.61 -6.68 0.52
C ASP A 57 -0.68 -7.48 1.83
N THR A 58 -1.12 -6.84 2.89
CA THR A 58 -1.28 -7.47 4.21
C THR A 58 -2.31 -8.61 4.22
N ALA A 59 -3.23 -8.65 3.25
CA ALA A 59 -4.18 -9.72 3.04
C ALA A 59 -3.66 -10.83 2.11
N GLN A 60 -2.38 -10.76 1.69
CA GLN A 60 -1.75 -11.66 0.71
C GLN A 60 -2.38 -11.56 -0.69
N GLU A 61 -3.06 -10.47 -1.01
CA GLU A 61 -3.58 -10.23 -2.35
C GLU A 61 -2.48 -9.68 -3.25
N LYS A 62 -2.43 -10.20 -4.48
CA LYS A 62 -1.41 -9.81 -5.46
C LYS A 62 -1.82 -8.53 -6.18
N HIS A 63 -1.01 -7.49 -6.00
CA HIS A 63 -1.12 -6.22 -6.72
C HIS A 63 0.06 -6.09 -7.69
N TYR A 64 -0.16 -5.43 -8.82
CA TYR A 64 0.90 -5.22 -9.80
C TYR A 64 0.74 -3.89 -10.52
N LYS A 65 1.86 -3.38 -11.00
CA LYS A 65 1.91 -2.21 -11.87
C LYS A 65 2.91 -2.49 -12.99
N THR A 66 2.66 -1.87 -14.14
CA THR A 66 3.50 -2.03 -15.33
C THR A 66 4.23 -0.73 -15.57
N TRP A 67 5.53 -0.83 -15.83
CA TRP A 67 6.36 0.30 -16.22
C TRP A 67 7.18 -0.07 -17.45
N SER A 68 7.69 0.95 -18.13
CA SER A 68 8.74 0.77 -19.11
C SER A 68 9.97 0.12 -18.48
N LEU A 69 10.62 -0.82 -19.20
CA LEU A 69 11.88 -1.43 -18.75
C LEU A 69 13.01 -0.42 -18.60
N THR A 70 12.92 0.72 -19.29
CA THR A 70 13.94 1.77 -19.24
C THR A 70 13.74 2.71 -18.04
N SER A 71 12.56 2.70 -17.42
CA SER A 71 12.22 3.54 -16.26
C SER A 71 13.00 3.17 -15.00
N ALA A 72 13.24 4.17 -14.14
CA ALA A 72 13.84 3.96 -12.82
C ALA A 72 12.98 3.02 -11.96
N CYS A 73 11.65 3.21 -11.97
CA CYS A 73 10.73 2.36 -11.21
C CYS A 73 10.83 0.87 -11.54
N TYR A 74 10.97 0.53 -12.83
CA TYR A 74 11.21 -0.85 -13.19
C TYR A 74 12.63 -1.28 -12.80
N LYS A 75 13.66 -0.51 -13.17
CA LYS A 75 15.07 -0.90 -12.96
C LYS A 75 15.42 -1.11 -11.49
N ASP A 76 14.99 -0.17 -10.64
CA ASP A 76 15.36 -0.11 -9.23
C ASP A 76 14.48 -0.98 -8.34
N ALA A 77 13.33 -1.45 -8.84
CA ALA A 77 12.53 -2.46 -8.15
C ALA A 77 13.35 -3.76 -7.97
N ARG A 78 13.52 -4.16 -6.70
CA ARG A 78 14.26 -5.35 -6.26
C ARG A 78 13.38 -6.19 -5.36
N ILE A 79 13.34 -7.49 -5.63
CA ILE A 79 12.60 -8.44 -4.81
C ILE A 79 13.15 -8.42 -3.38
N GLY A 80 12.26 -8.37 -2.38
CA GLY A 80 12.65 -8.26 -0.97
C GLY A 80 12.89 -6.83 -0.49
N TYR A 81 12.58 -5.83 -1.32
CA TYR A 81 12.69 -4.41 -0.96
C TYR A 81 11.39 -3.67 -1.29
N ASP A 82 11.11 -2.64 -0.51
CA ASP A 82 9.99 -1.73 -0.77
C ASP A 82 10.17 -1.00 -2.11
N LEU A 83 9.07 -0.83 -2.84
CA LEU A 83 9.02 0.08 -3.98
C LEU A 83 9.33 1.53 -3.55
N PRO A 84 10.13 2.29 -4.32
CA PRO A 84 10.35 3.71 -4.06
C PRO A 84 9.04 4.50 -4.01
N ASP A 85 8.98 5.54 -3.17
CA ASP A 85 7.79 6.40 -3.00
C ASP A 85 7.25 6.94 -4.32
N ASP A 86 8.13 7.42 -5.19
CA ASP A 86 7.79 7.98 -6.50
C ASP A 86 7.22 6.93 -7.48
N CYS A 87 7.36 5.65 -7.15
CA CYS A 87 6.94 4.53 -7.99
C CYS A 87 5.64 3.88 -7.49
N ARG A 88 5.25 4.09 -6.22
CA ARG A 88 3.94 3.67 -5.70
C ARG A 88 2.82 4.25 -6.56
#